data_AF-A0A961ZDT5-F1
#
_entry.id   AF-A0A961ZDT5-F1
#
_cell.length_a   1.000
_cell.length_b   1.000
_cell.length_c   1.000
_cell.angle_alpha   90.00
_cell.angle_beta   90.00
_cell.angle_gamma   90.00
#
_symmetry.space_group_name_H-M   'P 1'
#
loop_
_entity.id
_entity.type
_entity.pdbx_description
1 polymer ?
#
loop_
_entity_poly.entity_id
_entity_poly.type
_entity_poly.pdbx_seq_one_letter_code
_entity_poly.pdbx_strand_id
1 'polypeptide(L)' 'MANFEPVFTHPDINLVRVIITALKAHGFHPREDGPINAVSFPGFSENDGYAIEVPSNEAEDARLLAGHLHEEMFK' A
#
# COMPACT_ATOMS: atom_id res chain seq x y z
N MET A 1 -2.16 -19.82 -5.30
CA MET A 1 -2.65 -18.46 -4.96
C MET A 1 -1.51 -17.49 -5.22
N ALA A 2 -1.78 -16.30 -5.77
CA ALA A 2 -0.77 -15.25 -5.79
C ALA A 2 -0.50 -14.83 -4.33
N ASN A 3 0.76 -14.89 -3.90
CA ASN A 3 1.15 -14.35 -2.60
C ASN A 3 1.18 -12.83 -2.72
N PHE A 4 0.55 -12.15 -1.77
CA PHE A 4 0.53 -10.68 -1.68
C PHE A 4 1.33 -10.26 -0.46
N GLU A 5 2.05 -9.15 -0.59
CA GLU A 5 2.85 -8.57 0.48
C GLU A 5 2.51 -7.09 0.69
N PRO A 6 2.47 -6.62 1.95
CA PRO A 6 2.33 -5.21 2.23
C PRO A 6 3.60 -4.47 1.80
N VAL A 7 3.41 -3.35 1.11
CA VAL A 7 4.50 -2.50 0.60
C VAL A 7 4.46 -1.09 1.16
N PHE A 8 3.29 -0.63 1.61
CA PHE A 8 3.12 0.70 2.16
C PHE A 8 1.89 0.73 3.08
N THR A 9 1.97 1.46 4.21
CA THR A 9 0.85 1.63 5.14
C THR A 9 0.79 3.09 5.58
N HIS A 10 -0.40 3.70 5.54
CA HIS A 10 -0.58 5.08 6.00
C HIS A 10 -2.00 5.34 6.52
N PRO A 11 -2.18 6.18 7.58
CA PRO A 11 -3.48 6.47 8.17
C PRO A 11 -4.44 7.26 7.26
N ASP A 12 -3.93 8.07 6.34
CA ASP A 12 -4.75 8.81 5.38
C ASP A 12 -5.14 7.94 4.17
N ILE A 13 -6.43 7.65 4.05
CA ILE A 13 -7.03 6.91 2.93
C ILE A 13 -6.82 7.59 1.58
N ASN A 14 -6.79 8.92 1.54
CA ASN A 14 -6.66 9.67 0.29
C ASN A 14 -5.25 9.48 -0.27
N LEU A 15 -4.24 9.59 0.59
CA LEU A 15 -2.86 9.34 0.24
C LEU A 15 -2.68 7.90 -0.29
N VAL A 16 -3.24 6.92 0.41
CA VAL A 16 -3.19 5.50 0.02
C VAL A 16 -3.81 5.29 -1.37
N ARG A 17 -4.96 5.92 -1.65
CA ARG A 17 -5.60 5.86 -2.98
C ARG A 17 -4.75 6.48 -4.08
N VAL A 18 -4.06 7.59 -3.79
CA VAL A 18 -3.15 8.22 -4.75
C VAL A 18 -1.97 7.29 -5.04
N ILE A 19 -1.35 6.69 -4.02
CA ILE A 19 -0.24 5.75 -4.22
C ILE A 19 -0.71 4.51 -4.99
N ILE A 20 -1.88 3.94 -4.69
CA ILE A 20 -2.45 2.83 -5.47
C ILE A 20 -2.60 3.22 -6.95
N THR A 21 -3.10 4.43 -7.22
CA THR A 21 -3.29 4.92 -8.59
C THR A 21 -1.95 5.08 -9.31
N ALA A 22 -0.94 5.61 -8.63
CA ALA A 22 0.40 5.74 -9.18
C ALA A 22 1.05 4.36 -9.44
N LEU A 23 0.99 3.43 -8.49
CA LEU A 23 1.47 2.05 -8.68
C LEU A 23 0.83 1.40 -9.91
N LYS A 24 -0.50 1.52 -10.08
CA LYS A 24 -1.21 1.03 -11.27
C LYS A 24 -0.71 1.70 -12.56
N ALA A 25 -0.48 3.00 -12.55
CA ALA A 25 0.05 3.73 -13.71
C ALA A 25 1.47 3.28 -14.10
N HIS A 26 2.24 2.77 -13.13
CA HIS A 26 3.57 2.20 -13.33
C HIS A 26 3.58 0.69 -13.65
N GLY A 27 2.40 0.07 -13.78
CA GLY A 27 2.26 -1.33 -14.19
C GLY A 27 2.26 -2.35 -13.04
N PHE A 28 2.19 -1.90 -11.80
CA PHE A 28 2.00 -2.76 -10.63
C PHE A 28 0.53 -3.20 -10.51
N HIS A 29 0.30 -4.28 -9.77
CA HIS A 29 -0.98 -4.94 -9.57
C HIS A 29 -1.38 -4.94 -8.08
N PRO A 30 -1.55 -3.74 -7.46
CA PRO A 30 -2.02 -3.68 -6.09
C PRO A 30 -3.39 -4.36 -5.96
N ARG A 31 -3.58 -5.05 -4.84
CA ARG A 31 -4.78 -5.83 -4.56
C ARG A 31 -6.02 -4.93 -4.54
N GLU A 32 -6.98 -5.20 -5.43
CA GLU A 32 -8.20 -4.38 -5.56
C GLU A 32 -9.30 -4.73 -4.55
N ASP A 33 -9.34 -6.01 -4.12
CA ASP A 33 -10.35 -6.59 -3.20
C ASP A 33 -9.82 -6.80 -1.77
N GLY A 34 -8.57 -6.44 -1.50
CA GLY A 34 -8.08 -6.40 -0.13
C GLY A 34 -8.75 -5.21 0.52
N PRO A 35 -9.40 -5.35 1.69
CA PRO A 35 -9.95 -4.18 2.34
C PRO A 35 -8.83 -3.16 2.41
N ILE A 36 -9.23 -1.92 2.29
CA ILE A 36 -8.69 -0.86 3.10
C ILE A 36 -8.72 -1.41 4.55
N ASN A 37 -7.74 -2.28 4.85
CA ASN A 37 -7.75 -3.21 5.96
C ASN A 37 -7.28 -2.35 7.09
N ALA A 38 -8.20 -1.84 7.89
CA ALA A 38 -7.88 -1.57 9.28
C ALA A 38 -7.30 -2.89 9.82
N VAL A 39 -5.98 -2.95 9.94
CA VAL A 39 -5.22 -4.15 10.29
C VAL A 39 -5.65 -4.54 11.70
N SER A 40 -6.63 -5.45 11.82
CA SER A 40 -7.16 -5.88 13.11
C SER A 40 -6.36 -7.09 13.60
N PHE A 41 -5.08 -6.88 13.94
CA PHE A 41 -4.31 -7.87 14.70
C PHE A 41 -4.59 -7.72 16.21
N PRO A 42 -4.65 -8.81 16.99
CA PRO A 42 -4.73 -8.71 18.45
C PRO A 42 -3.43 -8.08 18.97
N GLY A 43 -3.51 -6.82 19.42
CA GLY A 43 -2.36 -6.02 19.84
C GLY A 43 -2.07 -4.79 18.96
N PHE A 44 -2.82 -4.62 17.86
CA PHE A 44 -2.78 -3.43 17.00
C PHE A 44 -3.96 -2.51 17.34
N SER A 45 -3.68 -1.24 17.56
CA SER A 45 -4.68 -0.21 17.89
C SER A 45 -5.49 0.17 16.64
N GLU A 46 -6.75 0.55 16.79
CA GLU A 46 -7.66 1.07 15.73
C GLU A 46 -7.14 2.32 14.97
N ASN A 47 -5.87 2.71 15.14
CA ASN A 47 -5.19 3.81 14.45
C ASN A 47 -4.31 3.37 13.26
N ASP A 48 -4.24 2.07 12.96
CA ASP A 48 -3.26 1.50 12.02
C ASP A 48 -3.72 1.52 10.55
N GLY A 49 -4.02 2.72 10.08
CA GLY A 49 -4.21 3.11 8.68
C GLY A 49 -4.64 2.07 7.65
N TYR A 50 -4.12 2.23 6.44
CA TYR A 50 -4.53 1.46 5.28
C TYR A 50 -3.29 0.94 4.58
N ALA A 51 -3.21 -0.38 4.43
CA ALA A 51 -2.10 -1.07 3.79
C ALA A 51 -2.36 -1.26 2.29
N ILE A 52 -1.31 -1.07 1.50
CA ILE A 52 -1.24 -1.42 0.09
C ILE A 52 -0.52 -2.75 -0.02
N GLU A 53 -1.19 -3.74 -0.60
CA GLU A 53 -0.61 -5.05 -0.87
C GLU A 53 -0.43 -5.24 -2.39
N VAL A 54 0.70 -5.82 -2.80
CA VAL A 54 0.99 -6.17 -4.20
C VAL A 54 1.48 -7.62 -4.27
N PRO A 55 1.43 -8.30 -5.43
CA PRO A 55 2.05 -9.60 -5.61
C PRO A 55 3.52 -9.62 -5.16
N SER A 56 3.93 -10.66 -4.43
CA SER A 56 5.27 -10.77 -3.84
C SER A 56 6.41 -10.57 -4.86
N ASN A 57 6.18 -10.92 -6.14
CA ASN A 57 7.17 -10.77 -7.20
C ASN A 57 7.45 -9.32 -7.62
N GLU A 58 6.60 -8.37 -7.24
CA GLU A 58 6.76 -6.94 -7.51
C GLU A 58 6.89 -6.09 -6.22
N ALA A 59 6.93 -6.75 -5.05
CA ALA A 59 6.89 -6.07 -3.75
C ALA A 59 8.12 -5.19 -3.48
N GLU A 60 9.32 -5.62 -3.89
CA GLU A 60 10.55 -4.84 -3.68
C GLU A 60 10.51 -3.52 -4.46
N ASP A 61 10.17 -3.58 -5.75
CA ASP A 61 10.08 -2.39 -6.61
C ASP A 61 8.92 -1.48 -6.20
N ALA A 62 7.77 -2.06 -5.81
CA ALA A 62 6.62 -1.29 -5.36
C ALA A 62 6.91 -0.54 -4.04
N ARG A 63 7.70 -1.11 -3.12
CA ARG A 63 8.13 -0.42 -1.88
C ARG A 63 8.95 0.81 -2.20
N LEU A 64 9.90 0.70 -3.12
CA LEU A 64 10.76 1.82 -3.53
C LEU A 64 9.93 2.95 -4.14
N LEU A 65 9.05 2.62 -5.09
CA LEU A 65 8.21 3.62 -5.74
C LEU A 65 7.22 4.27 -4.75
N ALA A 66 6.54 3.49 -3.92
CA ALA A 66 5.61 4.02 -2.93
C ALA A 66 6.29 4.96 -1.92
N GLY A 67 7.50 4.60 -1.46
CA GLY A 67 8.30 5.44 -0.57
C GLY A 67 8.69 6.77 -1.22
N HIS A 68 9.19 6.73 -2.46
CA HIS A 68 9.55 7.94 -3.20
C HIS A 68 8.35 8.86 -3.43
N LEU A 69 7.20 8.31 -3.85
CA LEU A 69 5.98 9.08 -4.06
C LEU A 69 5.51 9.75 -2.78
N HIS A 70 5.55 9.03 -1.65
CA HIS A 70 5.19 9.59 -0.36
C HIS A 70 6.10 10.78 0.01
N GLU A 71 7.41 10.66 -0.17
CA GLU A 71 8.35 11.77 0.09
C GLU A 71 8.11 12.98 -0.82
N GLU A 72 7.81 12.77 -2.11
CA GLU A 72 7.54 13.87 -3.06
C GLU A 72 6.25 14.64 -2.74
N MET A 73 5.24 13.98 -2.16
CA MET A 73 3.96 14.62 -1.82
C MET A 73 4.05 15.61 -0.65
N PHE A 74 5.10 15.51 0.19
CA PHE A 74 5.29 16.36 1.38
C PHE A 74 6.51 17.29 1.28
N LYS A 75 7.12 17.38 0.10
CA LYS A 75 8.25 18.28 -0.19
C LYS A 75 7.78 19.67 -0.61
#